data_AF-B7LRT8-F1
#
_entry.id   AF-B7LRT8-F1
#
_cell.length_a   1.000
_cell.length_b   1.000
_cell.length_c   1.000
_cell.angle_alpha   90.00
_cell.angle_beta   90.00
_cell.angle_gamma   90.00
#
_symmetry.space_group_name_H-M   'P 1'
#
loop_
_entity.id
_entity.type
_entity.pdbx_description
1 polymer ?
#
loop_
_entity_poly.entity_id
_entity_poly.type
_entity_poly.pdbx_seq_one_letter_code
_entity_poly.pdbx_strand_id
1 'polypeptide(L)'
;MLRCIMNKNKALNIVNEKLLGEQSIPVRVRAKIPFSESEVTLLYEALDYLGDVYRHQDTVPKSLALALVDVYGLFSFREGMYSHEQLVALEDIGITLQEKAINLFS
;
A
#
# COMPACT_ATOMS: atom_id res chain seq x y z
N MET A 1 -17.66 -11.34 -16.96
CA MET A 1 -16.57 -10.58 -16.33
C MET A 1 -15.84 -11.54 -15.38
N LEU A 2 -14.66 -12.04 -15.75
CA LEU A 2 -13.89 -12.94 -14.89
C LEU A 2 -13.37 -12.14 -13.70
N ARG A 3 -13.96 -12.32 -12.51
CA ARG A 3 -13.33 -11.94 -11.24
C ARG A 3 -12.01 -12.70 -11.17
N CYS A 4 -10.91 -12.01 -11.38
CA CYS A 4 -9.59 -12.62 -11.27
C CYS A 4 -9.33 -12.87 -9.79
N ILE A 5 -9.60 -14.10 -9.32
CA ILE A 5 -9.48 -14.53 -7.93
C ILE A 5 -8.09 -14.12 -7.40
N MET A 6 -8.06 -13.37 -6.30
CA MET A 6 -6.82 -13.02 -5.61
C MET A 6 -6.16 -14.29 -5.06
N ASN A 7 -4.85 -14.42 -5.24
CA ASN A 7 -4.05 -15.48 -4.63
C ASN A 7 -2.78 -14.88 -4.02
N LYS A 8 -2.10 -15.65 -3.16
CA LYS A 8 -0.90 -15.21 -2.42
C LYS A 8 0.16 -14.55 -3.31
N ASN A 9 0.54 -15.17 -4.42
CA ASN A 9 1.58 -14.64 -5.31
C ASN A 9 1.12 -13.34 -5.99
N LYS A 10 -0.14 -13.31 -6.44
CA LYS A 10 -0.73 -12.11 -7.06
C LYS A 10 -0.80 -10.95 -6.07
N ALA A 11 -1.23 -11.19 -4.84
CA ALA A 11 -1.31 -10.17 -3.80
C ALA A 11 0.07 -9.63 -3.42
N LEU A 12 1.07 -10.51 -3.26
CA LEU A 12 2.46 -10.09 -3.02
C LEU A 12 3.02 -9.24 -4.18
N ASN A 13 2.74 -9.63 -5.43
CA ASN A 13 3.17 -8.85 -6.59
C ASN A 13 2.51 -7.48 -6.62
N ILE A 14 1.21 -7.38 -6.33
CA ILE A 14 0.50 -6.09 -6.23
C ILE A 14 1.16 -5.19 -5.17
N VAL A 15 1.41 -5.71 -3.97
CA VAL A 15 2.06 -4.93 -2.90
C VAL A 15 3.45 -4.47 -3.33
N ASN A 16 4.26 -5.38 -3.88
CA ASN A 16 5.62 -5.05 -4.34
C ASN A 16 5.58 -3.99 -5.46
N GLU A 17 4.74 -4.15 -6.48
CA GLU A 17 4.64 -3.21 -7.59
C GLU A 17 4.14 -1.84 -7.13
N LYS A 18 3.13 -1.80 -6.25
CA LYS A 18 2.47 -0.56 -5.84
C LYS A 18 3.20 0.20 -4.74
N LEU A 19 4.02 -0.45 -3.92
CA LEU A 19 4.78 0.21 -2.84
C LEU A 19 6.30 0.26 -3.06
N LEU A 20 6.89 -0.71 -3.76
CA LEU A 20 8.35 -0.83 -3.91
C LEU A 20 8.85 -0.68 -5.35
N GLY A 21 7.97 -0.85 -6.34
CA GLY A 21 8.34 -0.77 -7.76
C GLY A 21 8.83 0.62 -8.19
N GLU A 22 9.55 0.66 -9.31
CA GLU A 22 10.07 1.90 -9.91
C GLU A 22 8.97 2.89 -10.31
N GLN A 23 7.75 2.39 -10.55
CA GLN A 23 6.56 3.18 -10.87
C GLN A 23 5.49 3.05 -9.77
N SER A 24 5.92 2.74 -8.54
CA SER A 24 5.06 2.62 -7.38
C SER A 24 4.32 3.92 -7.06
N ILE A 25 3.24 3.81 -6.29
CA ILE A 25 2.45 4.97 -5.87
C ILE A 25 3.33 5.98 -5.12
N PRO A 26 4.16 5.60 -4.13
CA PRO A 26 5.04 6.55 -3.43
C PRO A 26 6.03 7.27 -4.36
N VAL A 27 6.58 6.58 -5.37
CA VAL A 27 7.47 7.20 -6.36
C VAL A 27 6.71 8.22 -7.21
N ARG A 28 5.54 7.85 -7.72
CA ARG A 28 4.69 8.72 -8.55
C ARG A 28 4.19 9.93 -7.78
N VAL A 29 3.78 9.75 -6.51
CA VAL A 29 3.42 10.84 -5.62
C VAL A 29 4.57 11.84 -5.57
N ARG A 30 5.77 11.44 -5.16
CA ARG A 30 6.94 12.34 -5.07
C ARG A 30 7.30 13.03 -6.40
N ALA A 31 7.10 12.34 -7.53
CA ALA A 31 7.31 12.88 -8.86
C ALA A 31 6.15 13.75 -9.38
N LYS A 32 5.07 13.92 -8.60
CA LYS A 32 3.82 14.60 -9.00
C LYS A 32 3.18 13.98 -10.25
N ILE A 33 3.34 12.68 -10.43
CA ILE A 33 2.71 11.89 -11.48
C ILE A 33 1.38 11.37 -10.93
N PRO A 34 0.25 11.57 -11.65
CA PRO A 34 -1.07 11.09 -11.21
C PRO A 34 -1.10 9.57 -11.03
N PHE A 35 -1.96 9.08 -10.12
CA PHE A 35 -2.36 7.68 -9.95
C PHE A 35 -3.86 7.60 -9.69
N SER A 36 -4.48 6.43 -9.89
CA SER A 36 -5.94 6.30 -9.71
C SER A 36 -6.32 5.72 -8.36
N GLU A 37 -7.52 6.07 -7.91
CA GLU A 37 -8.16 5.47 -6.73
C GLU A 37 -8.25 3.94 -6.86
N SER A 38 -8.53 3.43 -8.06
CA SER A 38 -8.56 1.98 -8.30
C SER A 38 -7.21 1.28 -8.07
N GLU A 39 -6.08 1.96 -8.25
CA GLU A 39 -4.77 1.41 -7.91
C GLU A 39 -4.60 1.28 -6.39
N VAL A 40 -5.11 2.26 -5.64
CA VAL A 40 -5.09 2.27 -4.16
C VAL A 40 -6.02 1.19 -3.62
N THR A 41 -7.24 1.09 -4.15
CA THR A 41 -8.21 0.06 -3.75
C THR A 41 -7.67 -1.34 -4.00
N LEU A 42 -7.00 -1.58 -5.13
CA LEU A 42 -6.38 -2.88 -5.42
C LEU A 42 -5.24 -3.21 -4.44
N LEU A 43 -4.46 -2.21 -4.02
CA LEU A 43 -3.44 -2.38 -3.00
C LEU A 43 -4.07 -2.76 -1.64
N TYR A 44 -5.17 -2.10 -1.26
CA TYR A 44 -5.90 -2.41 -0.03
C TYR A 44 -6.44 -3.83 -0.03
N GLU A 45 -7.10 -4.25 -1.10
CA GLU A 45 -7.61 -5.62 -1.26
C GLU A 45 -6.49 -6.66 -1.18
N ALA A 46 -5.31 -6.37 -1.74
CA ALA A 46 -4.16 -7.25 -1.65
C ALA A 46 -3.63 -7.37 -0.21
N LEU A 47 -3.56 -6.26 0.53
CA LEU A 47 -3.12 -6.26 1.92
C LEU A 47 -4.12 -6.97 2.84
N ASP A 48 -5.43 -6.77 2.66
CA ASP A 48 -6.46 -7.47 3.43
C ASP A 48 -6.38 -8.98 3.20
N TYR A 49 -6.24 -9.41 1.94
CA TYR A 49 -6.03 -10.81 1.60
C TYR A 49 -4.75 -11.38 2.24
N LEU A 50 -3.65 -10.64 2.23
CA LEU A 50 -2.39 -11.08 2.84
C LEU A 50 -2.50 -11.14 4.37
N GLY A 51 -3.23 -10.21 4.99
CA GLY A 51 -3.54 -10.25 6.43
C GLY A 51 -4.22 -11.56 6.81
N ASP A 52 -5.22 -12.00 6.05
CA ASP A 52 -5.87 -13.29 6.28
C ASP A 52 -4.95 -14.49 6.02
N VAL A 53 -4.11 -14.44 4.98
CA VAL A 53 -3.15 -15.51 4.66
C VAL A 53 -2.11 -15.70 5.77
N TYR A 54 -1.64 -14.60 6.39
CA TYR A 54 -0.55 -14.63 7.36
C TYR A 54 -1.00 -14.54 8.83
N ARG A 55 -2.30 -14.38 9.12
CA ARG A 55 -2.87 -14.25 10.49
C ARG A 55 -2.36 -15.27 11.52
N HIS A 56 -1.99 -16.48 11.08
CA HIS A 56 -1.53 -17.56 11.94
C HIS A 56 -0.13 -18.06 11.58
N GLN A 57 0.63 -17.24 10.85
CA GLN A 57 2.00 -17.57 10.46
C GLN A 57 2.98 -16.72 11.26
N ASP A 58 4.02 -17.35 11.79
CA ASP A 58 5.07 -16.65 12.56
C ASP A 58 5.97 -15.76 11.69
N THR A 59 5.89 -15.89 10.37
CA THR A 59 6.76 -15.19 9.43
C THR A 59 6.03 -14.72 8.19
N VAL A 60 6.51 -13.61 7.64
CA VAL A 60 6.10 -13.07 6.34
C VAL A 60 7.30 -13.00 5.39
N PRO A 61 7.09 -12.91 4.07
CA PRO A 61 8.16 -12.62 3.14
C PRO A 61 8.85 -11.30 3.46
N LYS A 62 10.19 -11.27 3.35
CA LYS A 62 11.00 -10.07 3.59
C LYS A 62 10.55 -8.87 2.75
N SER A 63 10.10 -9.09 1.51
CA SER A 63 9.60 -8.02 0.65
C SER A 63 8.32 -7.38 1.19
N LEU A 64 7.43 -8.18 1.80
CA LEU A 64 6.20 -7.67 2.41
C LEU A 64 6.52 -6.87 3.67
N ALA A 65 7.43 -7.37 4.51
CA ALA A 65 7.92 -6.60 5.67
C ALA A 65 8.55 -5.27 5.22
N LEU A 66 9.43 -5.31 4.21
CA LEU A 66 10.07 -4.10 3.66
C LEU A 66 9.06 -3.08 3.11
N ALA A 67 8.02 -3.54 2.42
CA ALA A 67 6.97 -2.68 1.87
C ALA A 67 6.18 -1.92 2.95
N LEU A 68 6.17 -2.43 4.18
CA LEU A 68 5.33 -1.93 5.27
C LEU A 68 6.12 -1.26 6.41
N VAL A 69 7.46 -1.36 6.40
CA VAL A 69 8.36 -0.62 7.32
C VAL A 69 8.25 0.87 7.00
N ASP A 70 7.47 1.59 7.81
CA ASP A 70 7.12 3.00 7.65
C ASP A 70 6.21 3.34 6.44
N VAL A 71 5.16 2.53 6.26
CA VAL A 71 4.19 2.76 5.16
C VAL A 71 3.47 4.09 5.27
N TYR A 72 3.22 4.59 6.49
CA TYR A 72 2.65 5.93 6.70
C TYR A 72 3.60 7.02 6.19
N GLY A 73 4.90 6.93 6.51
CA GLY A 73 5.91 7.89 6.07
C GLY A 73 6.03 8.02 4.56
N LEU A 74 5.64 7.00 3.79
CA LEU A 74 5.60 7.06 2.32
C LEU A 74 4.58 8.08 1.78
N PHE A 75 3.59 8.44 2.59
CA PHE A 75 2.48 9.33 2.24
C PHE A 75 2.39 10.59 3.11
N SER A 76 3.30 10.76 4.08
CA SER A 76 3.36 11.94 4.94
C SER A 76 4.23 13.04 4.31
N PHE A 77 3.63 14.18 3.97
CA PHE A 77 4.30 15.30 3.31
C PHE A 77 4.19 16.60 4.12
N ARG A 78 5.20 17.45 3.97
CA ARG A 78 5.22 18.78 4.62
C ARG A 78 4.25 19.73 3.92
N GLU A 79 3.77 20.72 4.67
CA GLU A 79 3.00 21.83 4.13
C GLU A 79 3.72 22.50 2.95
N GLY A 80 2.95 22.92 1.94
CA GLY A 80 3.46 23.57 0.72
C GLY A 80 3.93 22.62 -0.39
N MET A 81 4.03 21.30 -0.14
CA MET A 81 4.37 20.34 -1.22
C MET A 81 3.19 20.05 -2.16
N TYR A 82 1.97 20.03 -1.58
CA TYR A 82 0.69 19.82 -2.24
C TYR A 82 -0.36 20.83 -1.72
N SER A 83 -1.52 20.89 -2.36
CA SER A 83 -2.68 21.59 -1.79
C SER A 83 -3.14 20.92 -0.49
N HIS A 84 -3.87 21.64 0.34
CA HIS A 84 -4.40 21.08 1.59
C HIS A 84 -5.28 19.84 1.35
N GLU A 85 -6.17 19.88 0.36
CA GLU A 85 -7.02 18.74 -0.03
C GLU A 85 -6.19 17.51 -0.44
N GLN A 86 -5.12 17.73 -1.21
CA GLN A 86 -4.21 16.66 -1.61
C GLN A 86 -3.43 16.09 -0.42
N LEU A 87 -3.00 16.93 0.52
CA LEU A 87 -2.32 16.49 1.74
C LEU A 87 -3.25 15.61 2.58
N VAL A 88 -4.51 16.01 2.76
CA VAL A 88 -5.52 15.21 3.47
C VAL A 88 -5.73 13.87 2.77
N ALA A 89 -5.91 13.85 1.46
CA ALA A 89 -6.10 12.60 0.72
C ALA A 89 -4.89 11.65 0.79
N LEU A 90 -3.67 12.19 0.78
CA LEU A 90 -2.45 11.39 0.93
C LEU A 90 -2.31 10.87 2.37
N GLU A 91 -2.63 11.69 3.37
CA GLU A 91 -2.63 11.28 4.78
C GLU A 91 -3.63 10.16 5.03
N ASP A 92 -4.85 10.25 4.48
CA ASP A 92 -5.87 9.19 4.58
C ASP A 92 -5.37 7.86 3.99
N ILE A 93 -4.63 7.91 2.87
CA ILE A 93 -3.97 6.72 2.30
C ILE A 93 -2.93 6.17 3.27
N GLY A 94 -2.07 7.02 3.81
CA GLY A 94 -1.03 6.62 4.77
C GLY A 94 -1.61 5.95 6.01
N ILE A 95 -2.68 6.53 6.60
CA ILE A 95 -3.37 5.98 7.77
C ILE A 95 -3.97 4.61 7.45
N THR A 96 -4.71 4.50 6.34
CA THR A 96 -5.34 3.23 5.94
C THR A 96 -4.30 2.12 5.71
N LEU A 97 -3.16 2.45 5.09
CA LEU A 97 -2.08 1.49 4.91
C LEU A 97 -1.43 1.07 6.23
N GLN A 98 -1.28 2.01 7.17
CA GLN A 98 -0.74 1.74 8.50
C GLN A 98 -1.66 0.78 9.28
N GLU A 99 -2.96 0.99 9.23
CA GLU A 99 -3.95 0.09 9.86
C GLU A 99 -3.87 -1.32 9.29
N LYS A 100 -3.75 -1.45 7.95
CA LYS A 100 -3.57 -2.75 7.29
C LYS A 100 -2.26 -3.42 7.66
N ALA A 101 -1.17 -2.66 7.78
CA ALA A 101 0.11 -3.16 8.26
C ALA A 101 0.02 -3.69 9.70
N ILE A 102 -0.65 -2.95 10.59
CA ILE A 102 -0.90 -3.38 11.97
C ILE A 102 -1.67 -4.69 11.99
N ASN A 103 -2.77 -4.79 11.23
CA ASN A 103 -3.57 -6.02 11.16
C ASN A 103 -2.78 -7.23 10.62
N LEU A 104 -1.80 -6.99 9.75
CA LEU A 104 -0.97 -8.04 9.17
C LEU A 104 0.12 -8.53 10.13
N PHE A 105 0.59 -7.67 11.02
CA PHE A 105 1.68 -7.96 11.97
C PHE A 105 1.23 -8.19 13.43
N SER A 106 -0.08 -8.10 13.71
CA SER A 106 -0.68 -8.39 15.01
C SER A 106 -1.15 -9.84 15.10
#